data_AF-A0ABD4SYW1-F1
#
_entry.id   AF-A0ABD4SYW1-F1
#
_cell.length_a   1.000
_cell.length_b   1.000
_cell.length_c   1.000
_cell.angle_alpha   90.00
_cell.angle_beta   90.00
_cell.angle_gamma   90.00
#
_symmetry.space_group_name_H-M   'P 1'
#
loop_
_entity.id
_entity.type
_entity.pdbx_description
1 polymer ?
#
loop_
_entity_poly.entity_id
_entity_poly.type
_entity_poly.pdbx_seq_one_letter_code
_entity_poly.pdbx_strand_id
1 'polypeptide(L)'
;FGTLVRHHSLPNSLIVGYFIDWKSLTPGETGWINLAMVHLPLLFTLLYLPLAHWCQSRVLYGLWAVGFATIFFGSRDPAAAWTTSPAPIAMAWALTLPPALLWAYHANLWSALRSTLRSTLRLRLFPRSSVPLAGPKGRQSRDPFQAIGQSISCWWISLITYWFSFRWLWQMDRWLGVERNLQNPHLAWLSLSFLAYFILTLLAWGHLIHRRQPVPKALWLNSRSLLGLLGLQWGVVFFHLQGATLSRVGPVAMNSILFFLAFALLHDGLLLGIRHRFWGGMSLLVLGIISRMFEYNTGLILKAIVLILCGIGVIAAGLWFEAQSRSSHSPPALLPER
;
A
#
# COMPACT_ATOMS: atom_id res chain seq x y z
N PHE A 1 19.90 37.91 -35.29
CA PHE A 1 18.71 37.09 -35.64
C PHE A 1 18.73 35.83 -34.80
N GLY A 2 18.23 35.95 -33.57
CA GLY A 2 18.31 34.89 -32.58
C GLY A 2 17.01 34.79 -31.80
N THR A 3 16.59 33.54 -31.61
CA THR A 3 15.83 33.00 -30.47
C THR A 3 14.44 33.58 -30.17
N LEU A 4 13.41 32.85 -30.60
CA LEU A 4 12.12 32.73 -29.91
C LEU A 4 11.39 31.46 -30.38
N VAL A 5 11.59 30.34 -29.68
CA VAL A 5 10.65 29.21 -29.72
C VAL A 5 10.29 28.86 -28.28
N ARG A 6 9.14 29.37 -27.86
CA ARG A 6 8.52 29.17 -26.56
C ARG A 6 7.63 27.93 -26.68
N HIS A 7 8.07 26.79 -26.15
CA HIS A 7 7.21 25.61 -26.03
C HIS A 7 6.24 25.79 -24.85
N HIS A 8 4.95 25.97 -25.16
CA HIS A 8 3.87 25.84 -24.20
C HIS A 8 3.61 24.36 -23.92
N SER A 9 3.95 23.91 -22.70
CA SER A 9 3.50 22.62 -22.16
C SER A 9 2.19 22.80 -21.38
N LEU A 10 1.23 21.93 -21.69
CA LEU A 10 -0.16 21.87 -21.19
C LEU A 10 -0.31 21.72 -19.66
N PRO A 11 -1.46 22.15 -19.08
CA PRO A 11 -1.66 22.35 -17.64
C PRO A 11 -2.18 21.10 -16.89
N ASN A 12 -1.54 19.95 -17.04
CA ASN A 12 -1.91 18.73 -16.28
C ASN A 12 -1.00 18.48 -15.04
N SER A 13 -0.21 19.48 -14.64
CA SER A 13 0.76 19.39 -13.56
C SER A 13 0.31 20.00 -12.23
N LEU A 14 -0.92 20.49 -12.09
CA LEU A 14 -1.29 21.32 -10.93
C LEU A 14 -1.26 20.61 -9.57
N ILE A 15 -1.44 19.28 -9.50
CA ILE A 15 -1.36 18.53 -8.24
C ILE A 15 0.06 17.99 -7.98
N VAL A 16 0.83 17.71 -9.03
CA VAL A 16 2.20 17.16 -8.92
C VAL A 16 3.24 18.28 -8.80
N GLY A 17 3.02 19.42 -9.45
CA GLY A 17 3.87 20.61 -9.39
C GLY A 17 3.87 21.29 -8.02
N TYR A 18 2.75 21.25 -7.29
CA TYR A 18 2.66 21.84 -5.96
C TYR A 18 3.61 21.17 -4.95
N PHE A 19 3.92 19.88 -5.13
CA PHE A 19 4.89 19.17 -4.30
C PHE A 19 6.34 19.34 -4.78
N ILE A 20 6.57 19.75 -6.02
CA ILE A 20 7.92 19.81 -6.63
C ILE A 20 8.50 21.23 -6.59
N ASP A 21 7.68 22.28 -6.71
CA ASP A 21 8.14 23.67 -6.89
C ASP A 21 8.46 24.41 -5.57
N TRP A 22 8.07 23.84 -4.43
CA TRP A 22 8.31 24.42 -3.10
C TRP A 22 9.80 24.44 -2.69
N LYS A 23 10.64 23.66 -3.37
CA LYS A 23 12.11 23.62 -3.15
C LYS A 23 12.84 24.93 -3.48
N SER A 24 12.14 25.89 -4.10
CA SER A 24 12.67 27.22 -4.41
C SER A 24 12.55 28.23 -3.26
N LEU A 25 11.90 27.86 -2.14
CA LEU A 25 11.80 28.73 -0.97
C LEU A 25 13.12 28.72 -0.19
N THR A 26 13.67 29.92 -0.02
CA THR A 26 15.01 30.17 0.51
C THR A 26 15.25 29.56 1.91
N PRO A 27 16.44 28.97 2.19
CA PRO A 27 16.71 28.18 3.39
C PRO A 27 16.62 28.90 4.76
N GLY A 28 16.44 30.23 4.78
CA GLY A 28 16.57 31.05 5.99
C GLY A 28 15.30 31.23 6.82
N GLU A 29 14.09 31.07 6.26
CA GLU A 29 12.86 31.60 6.89
C GLU A 29 11.80 30.54 7.27
N THR A 30 12.02 29.24 7.01
CA THR A 30 10.95 28.22 7.08
C THR A 30 11.26 26.99 7.96
N GLY A 31 12.10 27.13 9.00
CA GLY A 31 12.53 26.01 9.86
C GLY A 31 11.39 25.13 10.42
N TRP A 32 10.31 25.75 10.92
CA TRP A 32 9.16 25.02 11.46
C TRP A 32 8.26 24.39 10.38
N ILE A 33 8.14 25.03 9.22
CA ILE A 33 7.36 24.51 8.07
C ILE A 33 8.06 23.27 7.51
N ASN A 34 9.39 23.33 7.36
CA ASN A 34 10.23 22.18 6.99
C ASN A 34 10.02 21.01 7.96
N LEU A 35 10.05 21.29 9.27
CA LEU A 35 9.82 20.28 10.30
C LEU A 35 8.41 19.66 10.19
N ALA A 36 7.37 20.49 10.02
CA ALA A 36 5.99 20.03 9.87
C ALA A 36 5.79 19.18 8.61
N MET A 37 6.49 19.50 7.51
CA MET A 37 6.45 18.72 6.28
C MET A 37 7.16 17.38 6.40
N VAL A 38 8.33 17.33 7.04
CA VAL A 38 9.06 16.06 7.30
C VAL A 38 8.21 15.11 8.16
N HIS A 39 7.46 15.66 9.12
CA HIS A 39 6.59 14.88 10.01
C HIS A 39 5.11 14.88 9.56
N LEU A 40 4.81 15.26 8.32
CA LEU A 40 3.44 15.29 7.79
C LEU A 40 2.71 13.93 7.94
N PRO A 41 3.34 12.76 7.68
CA PRO A 41 2.66 11.48 7.90
C PRO A 41 2.19 11.31 9.35
N LEU A 42 3.03 11.71 10.32
CA LEU A 42 2.73 11.62 11.75
C LEU A 42 1.60 12.59 12.13
N LEU A 43 1.70 13.85 11.71
CA LEU A 43 0.66 14.85 11.95
C LEU A 43 -0.69 14.41 11.35
N PHE A 44 -0.66 13.91 10.12
CA PHE A 44 -1.85 13.39 9.44
C PHE A 44 -2.46 12.20 10.20
N THR A 45 -1.61 11.31 10.72
CA THR A 45 -2.03 10.17 11.54
C THR A 45 -2.62 10.60 12.89
N LEU A 46 -1.97 11.54 13.57
CA LEU A 46 -2.45 12.08 14.86
C LEU A 46 -3.75 12.87 14.72
N LEU A 47 -4.03 13.45 13.55
CA LEU A 47 -5.26 14.20 13.31
C LEU A 47 -6.42 13.29 12.89
N TYR A 48 -6.23 12.53 11.81
CA TYR A 48 -7.34 11.79 11.18
C TYR A 48 -7.66 10.47 11.86
N LEU A 49 -6.66 9.77 12.40
CA LEU A 49 -6.90 8.45 12.99
C LEU A 49 -7.75 8.52 14.28
N PRO A 50 -7.49 9.44 15.23
CA PRO A 50 -8.37 9.60 16.40
C PRO A 50 -9.77 10.06 16.01
N LEU A 51 -9.88 10.95 15.01
CA LEU A 51 -11.16 11.45 14.52
C LEU A 51 -11.99 10.31 13.88
N ALA A 52 -11.36 9.44 13.10
CA ALA A 52 -12.01 8.26 12.54
C ALA A 52 -12.57 7.33 13.63
N HIS A 53 -11.82 7.14 14.72
CA HIS A 53 -12.29 6.39 15.90
C HIS A 53 -13.37 7.10 16.69
N TRP A 54 -13.33 8.43 16.79
CA TRP A 54 -14.35 9.19 17.48
C TRP A 54 -15.67 9.14 16.70
N CYS A 55 -15.64 9.45 15.41
CA CYS A 55 -16.82 9.46 14.56
C CYS A 55 -17.27 8.05 14.14
N GLN A 56 -16.49 7.01 14.43
CA GLN A 56 -16.71 5.63 13.95
C GLN A 56 -16.88 5.58 12.41
N SER A 57 -16.22 6.49 11.70
CA SER A 57 -16.42 6.69 10.26
C SER A 57 -15.43 5.88 9.44
N ARG A 58 -15.97 4.95 8.65
CA ARG A 58 -15.23 4.13 7.67
C ARG A 58 -14.58 4.99 6.59
N VAL A 59 -15.23 6.09 6.19
CA VAL A 59 -14.73 7.00 5.16
C VAL A 59 -13.51 7.75 5.66
N LEU A 60 -13.56 8.28 6.89
CA LEU A 60 -12.41 8.97 7.48
C LEU A 60 -11.21 8.03 7.65
N TYR A 61 -11.45 6.78 8.05
CA TYR A 61 -10.39 5.78 8.10
C TYR A 61 -9.80 5.48 6.72
N GLY A 62 -10.63 5.36 5.69
CA GLY A 62 -10.17 5.15 4.31
C GLY A 62 -9.34 6.33 3.78
N LEU A 63 -9.80 7.56 4.01
CA LEU A 63 -9.07 8.79 3.67
C LEU A 63 -7.74 8.88 4.42
N TRP A 64 -7.74 8.54 5.71
CA TRP A 64 -6.51 8.43 6.49
C TRP A 64 -5.55 7.40 5.87
N ALA A 65 -6.03 6.20 5.55
CA ALA A 65 -5.18 5.13 5.04
C ALA A 65 -4.54 5.48 3.69
N VAL A 66 -5.33 6.04 2.75
CA VAL A 66 -4.82 6.48 1.45
C VAL A 66 -3.87 7.66 1.61
N GLY A 67 -4.26 8.69 2.38
CA GLY A 67 -3.43 9.88 2.62
C GLY A 67 -2.14 9.55 3.36
N PHE A 68 -2.18 8.66 4.35
CA PHE A 68 -1.00 8.16 5.04
C PHE A 68 -0.05 7.48 4.07
N ALA A 69 -0.55 6.55 3.24
CA ALA A 69 0.31 5.82 2.32
C ALA A 69 0.94 6.75 1.26
N THR A 70 0.17 7.68 0.68
CA THR A 70 0.68 8.64 -0.31
C THR A 70 1.65 9.64 0.30
N ILE A 71 1.33 10.21 1.46
CA ILE A 71 2.20 11.15 2.17
C ILE A 71 3.48 10.45 2.64
N PHE A 72 3.39 9.22 3.17
CA PHE A 72 4.57 8.46 3.62
C PHE A 72 5.49 8.06 2.47
N PHE A 73 4.92 7.74 1.30
CA PHE A 73 5.69 7.54 0.08
C PHE A 73 6.29 8.87 -0.44
N GLY A 74 5.53 9.97 -0.33
CA GLY A 74 5.88 11.30 -0.84
C GLY A 74 6.81 12.11 0.06
N SER A 75 6.90 11.81 1.37
CA SER A 75 7.78 12.47 2.34
C SER A 75 9.27 12.14 2.15
N ARG A 76 9.63 11.68 0.95
CA ARG A 76 11.00 11.57 0.48
C ARG A 76 11.51 12.99 0.28
N ASP A 77 12.62 13.33 0.90
CA ASP A 77 13.48 14.33 0.29
C ASP A 77 14.36 13.61 -0.75
N PRO A 78 14.05 13.69 -2.06
CA PRO A 78 14.76 12.95 -3.10
C PRO A 78 16.22 13.38 -3.26
N ALA A 79 16.70 14.41 -2.56
CA ALA A 79 18.10 14.83 -2.59
C ALA A 79 18.91 14.33 -1.38
N ALA A 80 18.28 14.14 -0.21
CA ALA A 80 18.98 13.79 1.02
C ALA A 80 18.90 12.28 1.34
N ALA A 81 17.77 11.63 1.03
CA ALA A 81 17.53 10.24 1.40
C ALA A 81 18.26 9.20 0.53
N TRP A 82 19.15 9.63 -0.38
CA TRP A 82 19.93 8.76 -1.28
C TRP A 82 21.44 8.84 -1.03
N THR A 83 21.88 9.77 -0.19
CA THR A 83 23.27 10.22 -0.08
C THR A 83 23.96 9.75 1.19
N THR A 84 23.20 9.18 2.11
CA THR A 84 23.66 8.75 3.44
C THR A 84 23.14 7.35 3.75
N SER A 85 23.98 6.47 4.31
CA SER A 85 23.51 5.27 5.00
C SER A 85 22.57 5.72 6.11
N PRO A 86 21.24 5.43 6.12
CA PRO A 86 20.53 4.23 5.64
C PRO A 86 19.52 4.42 4.48
N ALA A 87 19.89 5.16 3.44
CA ALA A 87 19.08 5.50 2.26
C ALA A 87 18.28 4.33 1.60
N PRO A 88 18.91 3.19 1.22
CA PRO A 88 18.21 2.05 0.63
C PRO A 88 17.12 1.46 1.52
N ILE A 89 17.37 1.46 2.83
CA ILE A 89 16.45 0.90 3.83
C ILE A 89 15.21 1.77 3.93
N ALA A 90 15.37 3.09 4.01
CA ALA A 90 14.27 4.04 4.09
C ALA A 90 13.36 3.94 2.85
N MET A 91 13.94 3.80 1.66
CA MET A 91 13.18 3.61 0.42
C MET A 91 12.38 2.31 0.44
N ALA A 92 13.03 1.20 0.76
CA ALA A 92 12.36 -0.09 0.83
C ALA A 92 11.24 -0.09 1.90
N TRP A 93 11.46 0.56 3.05
CA TRP A 93 10.44 0.79 4.07
C TRP A 93 9.31 1.71 3.60
N ALA A 94 9.59 2.76 2.84
CA ALA A 94 8.56 3.65 2.30
C ALA A 94 7.55 2.90 1.42
N LEU A 95 7.99 1.84 0.74
CA LEU A 95 7.14 1.00 -0.11
C LEU A 95 6.34 -0.03 0.70
N THR A 96 6.95 -0.64 1.71
CA THR A 96 6.39 -1.83 2.38
C THR A 96 5.77 -1.57 3.76
N LEU A 97 6.16 -0.51 4.47
CA LEU A 97 5.58 -0.18 5.77
C LEU A 97 4.11 0.23 5.71
N PRO A 98 3.66 1.12 4.79
CA PRO A 98 2.25 1.47 4.72
C PRO A 98 1.31 0.27 4.55
N PRO A 99 1.51 -0.63 3.56
CA PRO A 99 0.64 -1.79 3.41
C PRO A 99 0.79 -2.76 4.58
N ALA A 100 2.02 -2.97 5.11
CA ALA A 100 2.23 -3.82 6.29
C ALA A 100 1.43 -3.33 7.51
N LEU A 101 1.46 -2.02 7.78
CA LEU A 101 0.75 -1.42 8.89
C LEU A 101 -0.76 -1.46 8.68
N LEU A 102 -1.25 -1.12 7.49
CA LEU A 102 -2.67 -1.14 7.14
C LEU A 102 -3.27 -2.56 7.23
N TRP A 103 -2.52 -3.58 6.81
CA TRP A 103 -2.96 -4.96 6.90
C TRP A 103 -3.06 -5.46 8.35
N ALA A 104 -2.07 -5.14 9.17
CA ALA A 104 -2.01 -5.55 10.57
C ALA A 104 -2.81 -4.65 11.51
N TYR A 105 -3.41 -3.56 11.00
CA TYR A 105 -4.14 -2.60 11.82
C TYR A 105 -5.41 -3.21 12.45
N HIS A 106 -5.59 -2.96 13.74
CA HIS A 106 -6.80 -3.30 14.49
C HIS A 106 -7.16 -2.16 15.45
N ALA A 107 -8.44 -1.90 15.68
CA ALA A 107 -8.95 -0.93 16.64
C ALA A 107 -8.48 -1.21 18.08
N ASN A 108 -8.21 -2.48 18.40
CA ASN A 108 -7.70 -2.86 19.72
C ASN A 108 -6.26 -2.37 19.96
N LEU A 109 -5.47 -2.18 18.89
CA LEU A 109 -4.15 -1.55 18.99
C LEU A 109 -4.29 -0.10 19.47
N TRP A 110 -5.30 0.62 18.96
CA TRP A 110 -5.62 1.97 19.38
C TRP A 110 -6.07 2.04 20.84
N SER A 111 -6.91 1.09 21.29
CA SER A 111 -7.30 1.04 22.71
C SER A 111 -6.12 0.73 23.63
N ALA A 112 -5.22 -0.17 23.21
CA ALA A 112 -4.01 -0.53 23.97
C ALA A 112 -3.07 0.68 24.08
N LEU A 113 -2.79 1.35 22.95
CA LEU A 113 -1.98 2.56 22.92
C LEU A 113 -2.56 3.66 23.82
N ARG A 114 -3.89 3.85 23.78
CA ARG A 114 -4.58 4.81 24.64
C ARG A 114 -4.47 4.45 26.12
N SER A 115 -4.60 3.18 26.49
CA SER A 115 -4.44 2.76 27.89
C SER A 115 -3.03 3.03 28.40
N THR A 116 -2.00 2.73 27.62
CA THR A 116 -0.60 2.98 27.97
C THR A 116 -0.30 4.47 28.06
N LEU A 117 -0.77 5.28 27.10
CA LEU A 117 -0.61 6.74 27.15
C LEU A 117 -1.31 7.35 28.36
N ARG A 118 -2.50 6.85 28.73
CA ARG A 118 -3.24 7.34 29.91
C ARG A 118 -2.52 6.97 31.22
N SER A 119 -1.99 5.75 31.33
CA SER A 119 -1.25 5.32 32.53
C SER A 119 0.08 6.05 32.70
N THR A 120 0.79 6.31 31.60
CA THR A 120 2.15 6.85 31.65
C THR A 120 2.18 8.37 31.65
N LEU A 121 1.34 9.04 30.85
CA LEU A 121 1.38 10.50 30.68
C LEU A 121 0.26 11.25 31.43
N ARG A 122 -0.64 10.56 32.15
CA ARG A 122 -1.83 11.14 32.81
C ARG A 122 -2.64 12.10 31.91
N LEU A 123 -2.51 12.01 30.59
CA LEU A 123 -3.21 12.89 29.65
C LEU A 123 -4.71 12.54 29.64
N ARG A 124 -5.53 13.46 30.18
CA ARG A 124 -7.00 13.37 30.18
C ARG A 124 -7.64 13.78 28.84
N LEU A 125 -6.85 14.01 27.80
CA LEU A 125 -7.30 14.51 26.49
C LEU A 125 -8.27 13.59 25.72
N PHE A 126 -8.53 12.36 26.20
CA PHE A 126 -9.35 11.39 25.47
C PHE A 126 -10.62 11.01 26.24
N PRO A 127 -11.80 11.48 25.78
CA PRO A 127 -13.11 11.05 26.27
C PRO A 127 -13.27 9.52 26.20
N ARG A 128 -14.04 8.97 27.14
CA ARG A 128 -14.30 7.52 27.25
C ARG A 128 -15.17 7.08 26.08
N SER A 129 -14.56 6.53 25.03
CA SER A 129 -15.31 5.93 23.92
C SER A 129 -16.01 4.66 24.39
N SER A 130 -17.33 4.65 24.27
CA SER A 130 -18.26 3.55 24.54
C SER A 130 -18.19 2.47 23.45
N VAL A 131 -17.00 1.95 23.14
CA VAL A 131 -16.92 0.69 22.41
C VAL A 131 -17.07 -0.41 23.47
N PRO A 132 -18.17 -1.19 23.48
CA PRO A 132 -18.28 -2.32 24.37
C PRO A 132 -17.24 -3.35 23.91
N LEU A 133 -16.10 -3.39 24.59
CA LEU A 133 -15.00 -4.31 24.26
C LEU A 133 -15.26 -5.75 24.73
N ALA A 134 -16.46 -6.03 25.26
CA ALA A 134 -16.86 -7.34 25.74
C ALA A 134 -18.37 -7.54 25.50
N GLY A 135 -18.74 -7.87 24.26
CA GLY A 135 -19.92 -8.71 24.07
C GLY A 135 -19.66 -10.08 24.72
N PRO A 136 -20.72 -10.82 25.12
CA PRO A 136 -20.59 -12.12 25.77
C PRO A 136 -19.59 -13.02 25.01
N LYS A 137 -18.71 -13.69 25.79
CA LYS A 137 -17.65 -14.60 25.34
C LYS A 137 -18.16 -15.48 24.19
N GLY A 138 -17.86 -15.14 22.94
CA GLY A 138 -18.22 -15.97 21.79
C GLY A 138 -18.48 -15.22 20.48
N ARG A 139 -18.91 -13.96 20.49
CA ARG A 139 -19.11 -13.19 19.26
C ARG A 139 -18.02 -12.13 19.09
N GLN A 140 -16.91 -12.54 18.48
CA GLN A 140 -15.83 -11.65 18.07
C GLN A 140 -16.39 -10.70 17.00
N SER A 141 -16.80 -9.49 17.42
CA SER A 141 -17.27 -8.46 16.50
C SER A 141 -16.16 -8.16 15.50
N ARG A 142 -16.41 -8.42 14.21
CA ARG A 142 -15.45 -8.13 13.14
C ARG A 142 -15.19 -6.64 13.13
N ASP A 143 -13.94 -6.26 13.33
CA ASP A 143 -13.51 -4.86 13.33
C ASP A 143 -13.73 -4.26 11.93
N PRO A 144 -14.62 -3.25 11.78
CA PRO A 144 -14.94 -2.70 10.46
C PRO A 144 -13.76 -2.00 9.81
N PHE A 145 -12.79 -1.49 10.59
CA PHE A 145 -11.62 -0.81 10.05
C PHE A 145 -10.60 -1.78 9.49
N GLN A 146 -10.48 -2.97 10.08
CA GLN A 146 -9.54 -3.99 9.63
C GLN A 146 -9.83 -4.42 8.17
N ALA A 147 -11.09 -4.64 7.81
CA ALA A 147 -11.46 -5.02 6.45
C ALA A 147 -11.09 -3.94 5.42
N ILE A 148 -11.25 -2.67 5.79
CA ILE A 148 -10.90 -1.52 4.94
C ILE A 148 -9.39 -1.41 4.81
N GLY A 149 -8.65 -1.50 5.92
CA GLY A 149 -7.19 -1.41 5.93
C GLY A 149 -6.55 -2.51 5.11
N GLN A 150 -7.06 -3.75 5.22
CA GLN A 150 -6.61 -4.87 4.39
C GLN A 150 -6.92 -4.66 2.90
N SER A 151 -8.11 -4.14 2.57
CA SER A 151 -8.45 -3.83 1.17
C SER A 151 -7.52 -2.77 0.58
N ILE A 152 -7.29 -1.66 1.29
CA ILE A 152 -6.39 -0.58 0.85
C ILE A 152 -4.94 -1.07 0.77
N SER A 153 -4.50 -1.91 1.70
CA SER A 153 -3.19 -2.56 1.63
C SER A 153 -3.01 -3.39 0.36
N CYS A 154 -4.03 -4.18 -0.03
CA CYS A 154 -4.01 -4.93 -1.28
C CYS A 154 -3.89 -4.02 -2.51
N TRP A 155 -4.64 -2.92 -2.53
CA TRP A 155 -4.57 -1.93 -3.61
C TRP A 155 -3.18 -1.27 -3.68
N TRP A 156 -2.62 -0.91 -2.54
CA TRP A 156 -1.30 -0.29 -2.47
C TRP A 156 -0.20 -1.21 -2.97
N ILE A 157 -0.12 -2.44 -2.43
CA ILE A 157 0.91 -3.41 -2.86
C ILE A 157 0.74 -3.76 -4.33
N SER A 158 -0.50 -3.87 -4.82
CA SER A 158 -0.82 -4.06 -6.25
C SER A 158 -0.26 -2.94 -7.12
N LEU A 159 -0.59 -1.68 -6.79
CA LEU A 159 -0.18 -0.51 -7.56
C LEU A 159 1.34 -0.36 -7.57
N ILE A 160 1.98 -0.48 -6.41
CA ILE A 160 3.44 -0.36 -6.29
C ILE A 160 4.13 -1.50 -7.04
N THR A 161 3.69 -2.75 -6.86
CA THR A 161 4.29 -3.88 -7.58
C THR A 161 4.10 -3.75 -9.08
N TYR A 162 2.94 -3.26 -9.53
CA TYR A 162 2.68 -2.98 -10.93
C TYR A 162 3.63 -1.90 -11.47
N TRP A 163 3.82 -0.81 -10.72
CA TRP A 163 4.76 0.23 -11.08
C TRP A 163 6.18 -0.34 -11.20
N PHE A 164 6.67 -1.05 -10.18
CA PHE A 164 8.00 -1.67 -10.19
C PHE A 164 8.13 -2.85 -11.16
N SER A 165 7.06 -3.28 -11.82
CA SER A 165 7.14 -4.36 -12.80
C SER A 165 7.90 -3.94 -14.06
N PHE A 166 7.89 -2.65 -14.44
CA PHE A 166 8.43 -2.18 -15.71
C PHE A 166 9.95 -2.18 -15.74
N ARG A 167 10.53 -2.69 -16.83
CA ARG A 167 11.99 -2.81 -17.04
C ARG A 167 12.69 -1.46 -17.04
N TRP A 168 12.09 -0.43 -17.62
CA TRP A 168 12.71 0.89 -17.73
C TRP A 168 13.06 1.49 -16.35
N LEU A 169 12.28 1.22 -15.31
CA LEU A 169 12.58 1.68 -13.96
C LEU A 169 13.90 1.10 -13.44
N TRP A 170 14.18 -0.16 -13.71
CA TRP A 170 15.40 -0.84 -13.24
C TRP A 170 16.65 -0.47 -14.05
N GLN A 171 16.48 0.20 -15.18
CA GLN A 171 17.55 0.68 -16.06
C GLN A 171 17.88 2.15 -15.85
N MET A 172 17.11 2.87 -15.04
CA MET A 172 17.40 4.27 -14.75
C MET A 172 18.64 4.38 -13.87
N ASP A 173 19.80 4.73 -14.45
CA ASP A 173 21.03 5.01 -13.68
C ASP A 173 20.83 6.13 -12.63
N ARG A 174 19.78 6.94 -12.79
CA ARG A 174 19.35 8.00 -11.85
C ARG A 174 18.95 7.48 -10.46
N TRP A 175 18.78 6.17 -10.23
CA TRP A 175 18.60 5.66 -8.87
C TRP A 175 19.88 5.74 -8.02
N LEU A 176 21.06 5.72 -8.64
CA LEU A 176 22.36 5.62 -7.94
C LEU A 176 23.17 6.93 -7.93
N GLY A 177 22.82 7.89 -8.78
CA GLY A 177 23.58 9.13 -8.99
C GLY A 177 23.22 10.27 -8.03
N VAL A 178 23.33 10.07 -6.71
CA VAL A 178 23.16 11.16 -5.74
C VAL A 178 24.43 11.31 -4.90
N GLU A 179 25.06 12.49 -4.98
CA GLU A 179 26.30 12.82 -4.27
C GLU A 179 26.13 12.71 -2.75
N ARG A 180 27.04 11.98 -2.09
CA ARG A 180 27.01 11.71 -0.64
C ARG A 180 27.28 12.95 0.21
N ASN A 181 26.30 13.84 0.35
CA ASN A 181 26.38 14.96 1.29
C ASN A 181 25.97 14.49 2.70
N LEU A 182 26.98 14.11 3.50
CA LEU A 182 26.87 13.55 4.86
C LEU A 182 26.47 14.56 5.95
N GLN A 183 26.16 15.82 5.61
CA GLN A 183 26.05 16.94 6.57
C GLN A 183 24.67 17.60 6.67
N ASN A 184 23.58 16.92 6.28
CA ASN A 184 22.23 17.45 6.43
C ASN A 184 21.55 16.95 7.73
N PRO A 185 21.42 17.79 8.79
CA PRO A 185 20.79 17.40 10.06
C PRO A 185 19.32 16.97 9.91
N HIS A 186 18.64 17.37 8.83
CA HIS A 186 17.27 16.95 8.51
C HIS A 186 17.11 15.44 8.28
N LEU A 187 18.17 14.72 7.91
CA LEU A 187 18.16 13.27 7.71
C LEU A 187 17.89 12.49 9.00
N ALA A 188 18.38 12.99 10.14
CA ALA A 188 18.16 12.37 11.45
C ALA A 188 16.68 12.46 11.90
N TRP A 189 15.96 13.50 11.48
CA TRP A 189 14.54 13.67 11.81
C TRP A 189 13.64 12.77 10.96
N LEU A 190 14.00 12.56 9.70
CA LEU A 190 13.30 11.62 8.83
C LEU A 190 13.40 10.19 9.39
N SER A 191 14.60 9.76 9.82
CA SER A 191 14.83 8.40 10.33
C SER A 191 14.00 8.08 11.58
N LEU A 192 13.75 9.06 12.46
CA LEU A 192 12.88 8.90 13.63
C LEU A 192 11.43 8.57 13.26
N SER A 193 10.88 9.20 12.22
CA SER A 193 9.51 8.95 11.78
C SER A 193 9.38 7.53 11.22
N PHE A 194 10.30 7.13 10.35
CA PHE A 194 10.35 5.76 9.81
C PHE A 194 10.50 4.72 10.92
N LEU A 195 11.37 4.98 11.91
CA LEU A 195 11.56 4.10 13.05
C LEU A 195 10.27 3.97 13.88
N ALA A 196 9.57 5.07 14.15
CA ALA A 196 8.29 5.06 14.87
C ALA A 196 7.25 4.17 14.15
N TYR A 197 7.10 4.33 12.83
CA TYR A 197 6.18 3.50 12.04
C TYR A 197 6.62 2.05 11.94
N PHE A 198 7.93 1.79 11.87
CA PHE A 198 8.47 0.43 11.91
C PHE A 198 8.12 -0.27 13.23
N ILE A 199 8.36 0.39 14.37
CA ILE A 199 7.99 -0.13 15.70
C ILE A 199 6.48 -0.37 15.79
N LEU A 200 5.66 0.60 15.38
CA LEU A 200 4.20 0.45 15.36
C LEU A 200 3.74 -0.74 14.51
N THR A 201 4.40 -0.94 13.36
CA THR A 201 4.14 -2.08 12.47
C THR A 201 4.50 -3.39 13.16
N LEU A 202 5.67 -3.49 13.78
CA LEU A 202 6.07 -4.69 14.53
C LEU A 202 5.10 -5.01 15.67
N LEU A 203 4.64 -4.00 16.41
CA LEU A 203 3.64 -4.17 17.47
C LEU A 203 2.30 -4.67 16.92
N ALA A 204 1.84 -4.09 15.81
CA ALA A 204 0.60 -4.49 15.14
C ALA A 204 0.66 -5.96 14.68
N TRP A 205 1.78 -6.36 14.07
CA TRP A 205 2.02 -7.73 13.63
C TRP A 205 2.20 -8.72 14.80
N GLY A 206 2.92 -8.33 15.85
CA GLY A 206 3.09 -9.16 17.05
C GLY A 206 1.74 -9.45 17.72
N HIS A 207 0.87 -8.44 17.81
CA HIS A 207 -0.48 -8.60 18.31
C HIS A 207 -1.36 -9.49 17.40
N LEU A 208 -1.21 -9.38 16.07
CA LEU A 208 -1.90 -10.25 15.11
C LEU A 208 -1.48 -11.72 15.26
N ILE A 209 -0.19 -11.99 15.45
CA ILE A 209 0.34 -13.35 15.69
C ILE A 209 -0.18 -13.91 17.01
N HIS A 210 -0.16 -13.09 18.07
CA HIS A 210 -0.61 -13.52 19.40
C HIS A 210 -2.10 -13.88 19.43
N ARG A 211 -2.95 -13.20 18.64
CA ARG A 211 -4.39 -13.43 18.62
C ARG A 211 -4.84 -14.74 17.95
N ARG A 212 -3.93 -15.54 17.37
CA ARG A 212 -4.19 -16.85 16.74
C ARG A 212 -5.54 -16.91 16.03
N GLN A 213 -5.87 -15.90 15.22
CA GLN A 213 -7.14 -15.91 14.51
C GLN A 213 -7.18 -17.14 13.60
N PRO A 214 -8.24 -17.98 13.66
CA PRO A 214 -8.39 -19.10 12.76
C PRO A 214 -8.64 -18.54 11.36
N VAL A 215 -7.57 -18.39 10.58
CA VAL A 215 -7.68 -18.05 9.16
C VAL A 215 -8.06 -19.33 8.41
N PRO A 216 -9.10 -19.29 7.55
CA PRO A 216 -9.41 -20.41 6.68
C PRO A 216 -8.17 -20.80 5.87
N LYS A 217 -7.71 -22.06 6.00
CA LYS A 217 -6.51 -22.56 5.30
C LYS A 217 -6.62 -22.46 3.77
N ALA A 218 -7.84 -22.31 3.24
CA ALA A 218 -8.12 -22.19 1.82
C ALA A 218 -7.77 -20.82 1.22
N LEU A 219 -7.57 -19.77 2.03
CA LEU A 219 -7.24 -18.44 1.52
C LEU A 219 -5.75 -18.32 1.21
N TRP A 220 -5.45 -17.94 -0.03
CA TRP A 220 -4.08 -17.74 -0.48
C TRP A 220 -3.52 -16.44 0.06
N LEU A 221 -4.32 -15.37 0.08
CA LEU A 221 -3.94 -14.08 0.62
C LEU A 221 -4.21 -13.99 2.12
N ASN A 222 -3.41 -14.74 2.87
CA ASN A 222 -3.37 -14.67 4.34
C ASN A 222 -2.21 -13.78 4.83
N SER A 223 -2.19 -13.46 6.14
CA SER A 223 -1.16 -12.59 6.71
C SER A 223 0.28 -13.10 6.51
N ARG A 224 0.49 -14.43 6.44
CA ARG A 224 1.83 -14.99 6.19
C ARG A 224 2.26 -14.76 4.74
N SER A 225 1.37 -15.03 3.79
CA SER A 225 1.62 -14.78 2.37
C SER A 225 1.93 -13.32 2.11
N LEU A 226 1.16 -12.39 2.70
CA LEU A 226 1.41 -10.96 2.54
C LEU A 226 2.75 -10.54 3.13
N LEU A 227 3.09 -11.03 4.33
CA LEU A 227 4.40 -10.76 4.93
C LEU A 227 5.54 -11.26 4.03
N GLY A 228 5.38 -12.45 3.43
CA GLY A 228 6.32 -13.00 2.45
C GLY A 228 6.46 -12.13 1.20
N LEU A 229 5.34 -11.68 0.62
CA LEU A 229 5.35 -10.79 -0.55
C LEU A 229 6.01 -9.45 -0.24
N LEU A 230 5.68 -8.84 0.91
CA LEU A 230 6.27 -7.59 1.37
C LEU A 230 7.77 -7.73 1.65
N GLY A 231 8.19 -8.84 2.27
CA GLY A 231 9.59 -9.14 2.52
C GLY A 231 10.39 -9.32 1.22
N LEU A 232 9.83 -10.07 0.26
CA LEU A 232 10.45 -10.26 -1.06
C LEU A 232 10.55 -8.92 -1.81
N GLN A 233 9.47 -8.15 -1.84
CA GLN A 233 9.45 -6.82 -2.47
C GLN A 233 10.48 -5.88 -1.84
N TRP A 234 10.52 -5.82 -0.50
CA TRP A 234 11.51 -5.04 0.25
C TRP A 234 12.93 -5.46 -0.14
N GLY A 235 13.22 -6.76 -0.15
CA GLY A 235 14.54 -7.30 -0.45
C GLY A 235 15.00 -6.95 -1.86
N VAL A 236 14.16 -7.17 -2.88
CA VAL A 236 14.52 -6.87 -4.27
C VAL A 236 14.83 -5.38 -4.45
N VAL A 237 14.03 -4.48 -3.87
CA VAL A 237 14.30 -3.03 -3.93
C VAL A 237 15.57 -2.68 -3.16
N PHE A 238 15.72 -3.18 -1.93
CA PHE A 238 16.89 -2.90 -1.10
C PHE A 238 18.20 -3.32 -1.79
N PHE A 239 18.29 -4.54 -2.31
CA PHE A 239 19.50 -5.02 -2.97
C PHE A 239 19.80 -4.25 -4.25
N HIS A 240 18.78 -3.87 -5.02
CA HIS A 240 18.96 -3.03 -6.20
C HIS A 240 19.61 -1.68 -5.86
N LEU A 241 19.14 -1.06 -4.77
CA LEU A 241 19.65 0.23 -4.31
C LEU A 241 21.02 0.14 -3.64
N GLN A 242 21.42 -1.04 -3.16
CA GLN A 242 22.76 -1.30 -2.62
C GLN A 242 23.82 -1.55 -3.70
N GLY A 243 23.46 -1.46 -4.98
CA GLY A 243 24.40 -1.61 -6.09
C GLY A 243 24.49 -3.02 -6.68
N ALA A 244 23.72 -4.00 -6.18
CA ALA A 244 23.48 -5.22 -6.93
C ALA A 244 22.56 -4.85 -8.10
N THR A 245 23.12 -4.61 -9.28
CA THR A 245 22.40 -4.15 -10.47
C THR A 245 21.43 -5.23 -10.98
N LEU A 246 20.25 -5.32 -10.35
CA LEU A 246 19.17 -6.27 -10.67
C LEU A 246 18.38 -5.90 -11.94
N SER A 247 19.04 -5.37 -12.98
CA SER A 247 18.38 -4.87 -14.20
C SER A 247 17.54 -5.91 -14.95
N ARG A 248 17.92 -7.19 -14.87
CA ARG A 248 17.18 -8.32 -15.44
C ARG A 248 16.29 -9.04 -14.42
N VAL A 249 16.81 -9.24 -13.21
CA VAL A 249 16.15 -10.04 -12.16
C VAL A 249 15.01 -9.26 -11.48
N GLY A 250 15.18 -7.96 -11.27
CA GLY A 250 14.21 -7.08 -10.61
C GLY A 250 12.85 -7.07 -11.30
N PRO A 251 12.77 -6.80 -12.62
CA PRO A 251 11.52 -6.90 -13.35
C PRO A 251 10.89 -8.27 -13.21
N VAL A 252 11.65 -9.35 -13.44
CA VAL A 252 11.12 -10.73 -13.37
C VAL A 252 10.54 -11.02 -11.98
N ALA A 253 11.25 -10.67 -10.91
CA ALA A 253 10.79 -10.86 -9.53
C ALA A 253 9.49 -10.10 -9.26
N MET A 254 9.40 -8.82 -9.64
CA MET A 254 8.19 -8.02 -9.44
C MET A 254 7.01 -8.52 -10.27
N ASN A 255 7.24 -8.99 -11.49
CA ASN A 255 6.18 -9.59 -12.31
C ASN A 255 5.67 -10.90 -11.70
N SER A 256 6.55 -11.73 -11.14
CA SER A 256 6.15 -12.94 -10.42
C SER A 256 5.30 -12.63 -9.18
N ILE A 257 5.70 -11.61 -8.40
CA ILE A 257 4.91 -11.11 -7.26
C ILE A 257 3.54 -10.59 -7.75
N LEU A 258 3.53 -9.79 -8.82
CA LEU A 258 2.32 -9.22 -9.39
C LEU A 258 1.35 -10.30 -9.86
N PHE A 259 1.85 -11.31 -10.57
CA PHE A 259 1.06 -12.43 -11.06
C PHE A 259 0.48 -13.26 -9.91
N PHE A 260 1.31 -13.58 -8.91
CA PHE A 260 0.85 -14.28 -7.71
C PHE A 260 -0.24 -13.48 -6.99
N LEU A 261 -0.07 -12.17 -6.84
CA LEU A 261 -1.05 -11.29 -6.21
C LEU A 261 -2.37 -11.24 -7.01
N ALA A 262 -2.30 -11.14 -8.34
CA ALA A 262 -3.45 -11.19 -9.23
C ALA A 262 -4.24 -12.49 -9.03
N PHE A 263 -3.52 -13.61 -9.06
CA PHE A 263 -4.09 -14.94 -8.91
C PHE A 263 -4.69 -15.14 -7.52
N ALA A 264 -3.99 -14.75 -6.45
CA ALA A 264 -4.47 -14.86 -5.08
C ALA A 264 -5.74 -14.01 -4.85
N LEU A 265 -5.79 -12.78 -5.38
CA LEU A 265 -6.99 -11.93 -5.31
C LEU A 265 -8.17 -12.50 -6.10
N LEU A 266 -7.90 -13.05 -7.28
CA LEU A 266 -8.91 -13.69 -8.12
C LEU A 266 -9.47 -14.94 -7.43
N HIS A 267 -8.60 -15.84 -6.97
CA HIS A 267 -8.95 -17.07 -6.27
C HIS A 267 -9.72 -16.79 -4.97
N ASP A 268 -9.21 -15.92 -4.11
CA ASP A 268 -9.88 -15.59 -2.85
C ASP A 268 -11.19 -14.82 -3.09
N GLY A 269 -11.27 -14.03 -4.16
CA GLY A 269 -12.49 -13.36 -4.61
C GLY A 269 -13.59 -14.34 -5.04
N LEU A 270 -13.21 -15.40 -5.76
CA LEU A 270 -14.10 -16.50 -6.15
C LEU A 270 -14.59 -17.27 -4.92
N LEU A 271 -13.68 -17.69 -4.05
CA LEU A 271 -14.02 -18.49 -2.85
C LEU A 271 -14.92 -17.74 -1.88
N LEU A 272 -14.70 -16.44 -1.70
CA LEU A 272 -15.46 -15.62 -0.74
C LEU A 272 -16.69 -14.95 -1.38
N GLY A 273 -16.87 -15.04 -2.70
CA GLY A 273 -17.93 -14.32 -3.43
C GLY A 273 -17.77 -12.79 -3.38
N ILE A 274 -16.57 -12.28 -3.09
CA ILE A 274 -16.34 -10.84 -2.90
C ILE A 274 -15.99 -10.20 -4.26
N ARG A 275 -16.98 -9.48 -4.82
CA ARG A 275 -16.89 -8.86 -6.17
C ARG A 275 -15.63 -8.03 -6.39
N HIS A 276 -15.30 -7.12 -5.46
CA HIS A 276 -14.16 -6.21 -5.66
C HIS A 276 -12.79 -6.90 -5.65
N ARG A 277 -12.64 -8.02 -4.92
CA ARG A 277 -11.38 -8.80 -4.91
C ARG A 277 -11.22 -9.57 -6.22
N PHE A 278 -12.31 -10.19 -6.68
CA PHE A 278 -12.35 -10.88 -7.97
C PHE A 278 -12.00 -9.93 -9.12
N TRP A 279 -12.72 -8.80 -9.24
CA TRP A 279 -12.48 -7.82 -10.30
C TRP A 279 -11.11 -7.13 -10.16
N GLY A 280 -10.63 -6.90 -8.94
CA GLY A 280 -9.29 -6.38 -8.69
C GLY A 280 -8.20 -7.33 -9.22
N GLY A 281 -8.29 -8.62 -8.88
CA GLY A 281 -7.36 -9.65 -9.38
C GLY A 281 -7.41 -9.79 -10.90
N MET A 282 -8.61 -9.81 -11.48
CA MET A 282 -8.80 -9.84 -12.95
C MET A 282 -8.17 -8.62 -13.62
N SER A 283 -8.49 -7.42 -13.14
CA SER A 283 -7.95 -6.17 -13.70
C SER A 283 -6.43 -6.13 -13.64
N LEU A 284 -5.84 -6.58 -12.53
CA LEU A 284 -4.39 -6.63 -12.35
C LEU A 284 -3.72 -7.63 -13.29
N LEU A 285 -4.34 -8.78 -13.51
CA LEU A 285 -3.86 -9.80 -14.46
C LEU A 285 -3.91 -9.29 -15.90
N VAL A 286 -5.05 -8.71 -16.31
CA VAL A 286 -5.23 -8.10 -17.64
C VAL A 286 -4.24 -6.97 -17.86
N LEU A 287 -4.12 -6.05 -16.90
CA LEU A 287 -3.20 -4.92 -16.96
C LEU A 287 -1.74 -5.40 -17.02
N GLY A 288 -1.40 -6.43 -16.26
CA GLY A 288 -0.08 -7.08 -16.34
C GLY A 288 0.23 -7.61 -17.73
N ILE A 289 -0.68 -8.40 -18.32
CA ILE A 289 -0.50 -8.98 -19.67
C ILE A 289 -0.37 -7.89 -20.73
N ILE A 290 -1.29 -6.93 -20.72
CA ILE A 290 -1.32 -5.84 -21.71
C ILE A 290 -0.04 -5.00 -21.62
N SER A 291 0.39 -4.64 -20.41
CA SER A 291 1.61 -3.84 -20.22
C SER A 291 2.87 -4.58 -20.67
N ARG A 292 2.96 -5.89 -20.51
CA ARG A 292 4.08 -6.69 -21.05
C ARG A 292 4.04 -6.80 -22.57
N MET A 293 2.86 -6.98 -23.13
CA MET A 293 2.66 -7.04 -24.57
C MET A 293 3.10 -5.73 -25.26
N PHE A 294 2.85 -4.58 -24.63
CA PHE A 294 3.28 -3.27 -25.16
C PHE A 294 4.73 -2.92 -24.88
N GLU A 295 5.28 -3.36 -23.74
CA GLU A 295 6.67 -3.08 -23.37
C GLU A 295 7.68 -3.81 -24.26
N TYR A 296 7.36 -5.04 -24.68
CA TYR A 296 8.23 -5.82 -25.56
C TYR A 296 7.80 -5.71 -27.03
N ASN A 297 8.79 -5.71 -27.93
CA ASN A 297 8.57 -5.68 -29.38
C ASN A 297 7.96 -7.00 -29.87
N THR A 298 6.66 -7.16 -29.65
CA THR A 298 5.84 -8.23 -30.19
C THR A 298 5.18 -7.78 -31.50
N GLY A 299 5.02 -8.70 -32.45
CA GLY A 299 4.37 -8.40 -33.73
C GLY A 299 2.91 -7.95 -33.55
N LEU A 300 2.43 -7.08 -34.45
CA LEU A 300 1.08 -6.49 -34.36
C LEU A 300 -0.04 -7.54 -34.27
N ILE A 301 0.09 -8.62 -35.04
CA ILE A 301 -0.87 -9.73 -35.07
C ILE A 301 -0.96 -10.43 -33.70
N LEU A 302 0.18 -10.68 -33.05
CA LEU A 302 0.20 -11.29 -31.71
C LEU A 302 -0.51 -10.40 -30.69
N LYS A 303 -0.31 -9.07 -30.78
CA LYS A 303 -0.99 -8.12 -29.89
C LYS A 303 -2.51 -8.19 -30.04
N ALA A 304 -3.00 -8.22 -31.28
CA ALA A 304 -4.43 -8.33 -31.57
C ALA A 304 -5.02 -9.66 -31.04
N ILE A 305 -4.35 -10.79 -31.29
CA ILE A 305 -4.80 -12.10 -30.80
C ILE A 305 -4.87 -12.13 -29.27
N VAL A 306 -3.82 -11.66 -28.59
CA VAL A 306 -3.76 -11.63 -27.11
C VAL A 306 -4.88 -10.75 -26.54
N LEU A 307 -5.15 -9.59 -27.13
CA LEU A 307 -6.25 -8.72 -26.69
C LEU A 307 -7.62 -9.39 -26.86
N ILE A 308 -7.86 -10.09 -27.98
CA ILE A 308 -9.11 -10.84 -28.22
C ILE A 308 -9.26 -11.96 -27.17
N LEU A 309 -8.24 -12.79 -26.99
CA LEU A 309 -8.26 -13.88 -26.01
C LEU A 309 -8.47 -13.38 -24.58
N CYS A 310 -7.82 -12.27 -24.23
CA CYS A 310 -7.98 -11.62 -22.93
C CYS A 310 -9.41 -11.11 -22.73
N GLY A 311 -9.99 -10.45 -23.74
CA GLY A 311 -11.38 -9.98 -23.70
C GLY A 311 -12.39 -11.12 -23.51
N ILE A 312 -12.25 -12.20 -24.29
CA ILE A 312 -13.10 -13.40 -24.16
C ILE A 312 -12.94 -14.02 -22.75
N GLY A 313 -11.71 -14.13 -22.25
CA GLY A 313 -11.41 -14.68 -20.93
C GLY A 313 -12.06 -13.88 -19.79
N VAL A 314 -12.01 -12.54 -19.87
CA VAL A 314 -12.65 -11.65 -18.88
C VAL A 314 -14.17 -11.83 -18.88
N ILE A 315 -14.80 -11.90 -20.05
CA ILE A 315 -16.26 -12.10 -20.19
C ILE A 315 -16.66 -13.45 -19.61
N ALA A 316 -15.97 -14.53 -20.01
CA ALA A 316 -16.26 -15.87 -19.54
C ALA A 316 -16.10 -16.00 -18.02
N ALA A 317 -15.01 -15.44 -17.46
CA ALA A 317 -14.79 -15.45 -16.02
C ALA A 317 -15.83 -14.63 -15.25
N GLY A 318 -16.28 -13.50 -15.80
CA GLY A 318 -17.35 -12.69 -15.22
C GLY A 318 -18.69 -13.43 -15.14
N LEU A 319 -19.09 -14.08 -16.24
CA LEU A 319 -20.31 -14.91 -16.28
C LEU A 319 -20.23 -16.09 -15.31
N TRP A 320 -19.06 -16.74 -15.23
CA TRP A 320 -18.84 -17.84 -14.30
C TRP A 320 -18.93 -17.39 -12.83
N PHE A 321 -18.33 -16.24 -12.49
CA PHE A 321 -18.44 -15.65 -11.15
C PHE A 321 -19.89 -15.33 -10.78
N GLU A 322 -20.66 -14.75 -11.70
CA GLU A 322 -22.08 -14.49 -11.46
C GLU A 322 -22.88 -15.78 -11.24
N ALA A 323 -22.66 -16.81 -12.05
CA ALA A 323 -23.32 -18.10 -11.90
C ALA A 323 -23.07 -18.72 -10.52
N GLN A 324 -21.81 -18.68 -10.05
CA GLN A 324 -21.43 -19.19 -8.73
C GLN A 324 -22.01 -18.35 -7.58
N SER A 325 -22.11 -17.04 -7.77
CA SER A 325 -22.73 -16.15 -6.78
C SER A 325 -24.24 -16.39 -6.64
N ARG A 326 -24.92 -16.78 -7.73
CA ARG A 326 -26.35 -17.09 -7.74
C ARG A 326 -26.65 -18.44 -7.09
N SER A 327 -25.84 -19.47 -7.38
CA SER A 327 -26.03 -20.81 -6.78
C SER A 327 -25.88 -20.80 -5.26
N SER A 328 -24.96 -19.99 -4.74
CA SER A 328 -24.73 -19.84 -3.29
C SER A 328 -25.82 -19.08 -2.53
N HIS A 329 -26.70 -18.34 -3.20
CA HIS A 329 -27.82 -17.59 -2.58
C HIS A 329 -29.17 -18.31 -2.66
N SER A 330 -29.23 -19.50 -3.27
CA SER A 330 -30.47 -20.26 -3.34
C SER A 330 -30.84 -20.75 -1.93
N PRO A 331 -32.03 -20.40 -1.39
CA PRO A 331 -32.45 -20.88 -0.08
C PRO A 331 -32.54 -22.41 -0.10
N PRO A 332 -32.25 -23.11 1.01
CA PRO A 332 -32.46 -24.54 1.09
C PRO A 332 -33.92 -24.81 0.72
N ALA A 333 -34.12 -25.62 -0.32
CA ALA A 333 -35.44 -26.06 -0.73
C ALA A 333 -36.15 -26.59 0.51
N LEU A 334 -37.28 -25.97 0.87
CA LEU A 334 -38.15 -26.45 1.93
C LEU A 334 -38.46 -27.91 1.60
N LEU A 335 -37.94 -28.82 2.43
CA LEU A 335 -38.30 -30.22 2.35
C LEU A 335 -39.83 -30.30 2.49
N PRO A 336 -40.55 -30.98 1.58
CA PRO A 336 -41.97 -31.17 1.74
C PRO A 336 -42.18 -31.95 3.05
N GLU A 337 -42.92 -31.36 3.99
CA GLU A 337 -43.44 -32.08 5.15
C GLU A 337 -44.22 -33.30 4.63
N ARG A 338 -43.80 -34.47 5.09
CA ARG A 338 -44.51 -35.73 4.88
C ARG A 338 -45.30 -36.09 6.12
#